data_AF-A0A5R8PBR3-F1
#
_entry.id   AF-A0A5R8PBR3-F1
#
_cell.length_a   1.000
_cell.length_b   1.000
_cell.length_c   1.000
_cell.angle_alpha   90.00
_cell.angle_beta   90.00
_cell.angle_gamma   90.00
#
_symmetry.space_group_name_H-M   'P 1'
#
loop_
_entity.id
_entity.type
_entity.pdbx_description
1 polymer ?
#
loop_
_entity_poly.entity_id
_entity_poly.type
_entity_poly.pdbx_seq_one_letter_code
_entity_poly.pdbx_strand_id
1 'polypeptide(L)'
;MYPQFPNFSDIPPPQLNDGYDLWTRYQVVYLPVVRRGELIGYLWAGTGGLAAGYMRRISVDPDKAACPDFWNARLDESYLHKLTPQEAIQQWIGHPEDPRCGGVPADAAVQQAKSKQDLWDQLNPEGPPMGEGPLIQDVEWIPDSRAPSGYRLWSTPHIVTPPTYANYTAAAVHYLPIIKDGNLIAYLWASPTEQAADYLPIAKAGEQARIAAALWGLRLSDCYAAGFSPLGALRKCRNYPHDYMSGEIPDHAPELVASTLDYLKALATDDSVRQDSAMNSGHQFSDGPDNHQDFRPLPPSSRLSNSYAGWTRNPVVYLPILRRGTLIGYLWAGVGVGAAGHMRKISSDPDNLTCETFWEARLTENRRNGLSAEQAIQHWIGHPEDPRCGGVPAGTTAVQQANSMQALWDQLNPEGPPMGEGPLIQDAEWIPDSRAPSDFRLWSTPHIANPPTYAGETSTPVHFLQVAKAGEIVAVLWASPTENAAGYLPFRWAGKAGIVGRGLWVARLSDSYGAGRDPLEAIRDCRRYPEDVYSGRIEPNTPEGIAPSLGELRRFTDEYCPPRTEQVQVPTRLARLGRFWARIRQGGARGG
;
A
#
# COMPACT_ATOMS: atom_id res chain seq x y z
N MET A 1 -47.23 -19.04 -2.95
CA MET A 1 -46.78 -19.39 -1.60
C MET A 1 -45.29 -19.07 -1.57
N TYR A 2 -44.91 -17.92 -1.01
CA TYR A 2 -43.49 -17.55 -0.91
C TYR A 2 -42.86 -18.28 0.29
N PRO A 3 -41.64 -18.81 0.17
CA PRO A 3 -40.97 -19.45 1.29
C PRO A 3 -40.61 -18.40 2.35
N GLN A 4 -40.95 -18.67 3.61
CA GLN A 4 -40.52 -17.87 4.75
C GLN A 4 -38.99 -17.94 4.87
N PHE A 5 -38.35 -16.78 4.97
CA PHE A 5 -36.92 -16.69 5.31
C PHE A 5 -36.66 -17.22 6.72
N PRO A 6 -35.50 -17.85 6.96
CA PRO A 6 -35.13 -18.34 8.28
C PRO A 6 -35.01 -17.19 9.28
N ASN A 7 -35.32 -17.51 10.54
CA ASN A 7 -35.28 -16.59 11.66
C ASN A 7 -33.83 -16.14 11.91
N PHE A 8 -33.56 -14.84 11.83
CA PHE A 8 -32.21 -14.27 11.93
C PHE A 8 -31.52 -14.50 13.30
N SER A 9 -32.25 -15.02 14.29
CA SER A 9 -31.71 -15.38 15.61
C SER A 9 -30.83 -16.65 15.60
N ASP A 10 -30.84 -17.43 14.52
CA ASP A 10 -30.10 -18.71 14.42
C ASP A 10 -28.75 -18.60 13.68
N ILE A 11 -28.37 -17.38 13.26
CA ILE A 11 -27.07 -17.14 12.59
C ILE A 11 -26.02 -16.81 13.68
N PRO A 12 -25.00 -17.66 13.89
CA PRO A 12 -23.94 -17.32 14.83
C PRO A 12 -23.20 -16.06 14.37
N PRO A 13 -22.84 -15.14 15.29
CA PRO A 13 -22.13 -13.93 14.92
C PRO A 13 -20.79 -14.27 14.24
N PRO A 14 -20.35 -13.48 13.24
CA PRO A 14 -19.10 -13.71 12.54
C PRO A 14 -17.93 -13.66 13.53
N GLN A 15 -17.11 -14.71 13.54
CA GLN A 15 -15.85 -14.72 14.27
C GLN A 15 -14.82 -13.95 13.44
N LEU A 16 -14.62 -12.68 13.80
CA LEU A 16 -13.59 -11.80 13.27
C LEU A 16 -12.64 -11.48 14.43
N ASN A 17 -11.41 -11.98 14.31
CA ASN A 17 -10.16 -11.65 15.01
C ASN A 17 -9.42 -12.92 15.47
N ASP A 18 -8.11 -12.98 15.22
CA ASP A 18 -7.21 -14.04 15.69
C ASP A 18 -6.75 -13.83 17.16
N GLY A 19 -7.31 -12.83 17.85
CA GLY A 19 -6.95 -12.43 19.21
C GLY A 19 -7.84 -11.29 19.72
N TYR A 20 -7.55 -10.76 20.91
CA TYR A 20 -8.23 -9.56 21.40
C TYR A 20 -7.74 -8.31 20.65
N ASP A 21 -8.64 -7.33 20.48
CA ASP A 21 -8.25 -6.01 19.97
C ASP A 21 -7.22 -5.36 20.90
N LEU A 22 -6.10 -4.93 20.32
CA LEU A 22 -5.04 -4.27 21.09
C LEU A 22 -5.40 -2.82 21.46
N TRP A 23 -6.59 -2.35 21.13
CA TRP A 23 -7.07 -1.01 21.43
C TRP A 23 -8.54 -1.00 21.82
N THR A 24 -8.93 -0.09 22.71
CA THR A 24 -10.32 0.17 23.06
C THR A 24 -10.54 1.63 23.44
N ARG A 25 -11.74 2.14 23.17
CA ARG A 25 -12.23 3.45 23.65
C ARG A 25 -13.05 3.31 24.92
N TYR A 26 -13.45 2.09 25.27
CA TYR A 26 -14.14 1.86 26.52
C TYR A 26 -13.20 2.04 27.70
N GLN A 27 -13.81 2.10 28.88
CA GLN A 27 -13.07 2.03 30.13
C GLN A 27 -12.28 0.71 30.17
N VAL A 28 -11.16 0.72 30.88
CA VAL A 28 -10.31 -0.47 30.99
C VAL A 28 -10.27 -0.92 32.44
N VAL A 29 -10.39 -2.23 32.66
CA VAL A 29 -9.95 -2.87 33.90
C VAL A 29 -8.50 -3.30 33.74
N TYR A 30 -7.73 -3.30 34.82
CA TYR A 30 -6.32 -3.66 34.75
C TYR A 30 -5.77 -4.34 36.02
N LEU A 31 -4.68 -5.07 35.86
CA LEU A 31 -3.96 -5.79 36.91
C LEU A 31 -2.45 -5.49 36.83
N PRO A 32 -1.75 -5.30 37.96
CA PRO A 32 -0.32 -5.06 38.00
C PRO A 32 0.45 -6.31 37.57
N VAL A 33 1.42 -6.13 36.68
CA VAL A 33 2.44 -7.12 36.38
C VAL A 33 3.72 -6.70 37.08
N VAL A 34 4.15 -7.54 38.02
CA VAL A 34 5.37 -7.30 38.81
C VAL A 34 6.45 -8.31 38.44
N ARG A 35 7.70 -7.88 38.49
CA ARG A 35 8.87 -8.72 38.35
C ARG A 35 9.77 -8.52 39.56
N ARG A 36 9.97 -9.56 40.37
CA ARG A 36 10.73 -9.51 41.63
C ARG A 36 10.29 -8.38 42.56
N GLY A 37 8.98 -8.13 42.63
CA GLY A 37 8.38 -7.06 43.44
C GLY A 37 8.39 -5.67 42.81
N GLU A 38 8.98 -5.50 41.62
CA GLU A 38 8.97 -4.22 40.88
C GLU A 38 7.84 -4.19 39.84
N LEU A 39 7.05 -3.11 39.79
CA LEU A 39 6.02 -2.92 38.77
C LEU A 39 6.65 -2.67 37.39
N ILE A 40 6.40 -3.58 36.45
CA ILE A 40 6.92 -3.51 35.08
C ILE A 40 5.83 -3.19 34.04
N GLY A 41 4.55 -3.33 34.39
CA GLY A 41 3.44 -2.97 33.50
C GLY A 41 2.07 -3.35 34.04
N TYR A 42 1.06 -3.24 33.19
CA TYR A 42 -0.32 -3.62 33.46
C TYR A 42 -0.84 -4.57 32.38
N LEU A 43 -1.50 -5.66 32.78
CA LEU A 43 -2.47 -6.33 31.91
C LEU A 43 -3.77 -5.52 31.97
N TRP A 44 -4.40 -5.27 30.83
CA TRP A 44 -5.63 -4.50 30.76
C TRP A 44 -6.65 -5.18 29.84
N ALA A 45 -7.93 -4.93 30.11
CA ALA A 45 -9.05 -5.42 29.32
C ALA A 45 -10.13 -4.33 29.22
N GLY A 46 -10.74 -4.18 28.04
CA GLY A 46 -11.87 -3.28 27.83
C GLY A 46 -13.12 -3.74 28.59
N THR A 47 -13.91 -2.80 29.10
CA THR A 47 -15.19 -3.09 29.77
C THR A 47 -16.35 -3.29 28.80
N GLY A 48 -16.21 -2.83 27.56
CA GLY A 48 -17.04 -3.15 26.41
C GLY A 48 -16.12 -3.60 25.27
N GLY A 49 -16.58 -4.46 24.36
CA GLY A 49 -15.76 -4.94 23.25
C GLY A 49 -14.84 -6.13 23.59
N LEU A 50 -14.08 -6.57 22.59
CA LEU A 50 -13.18 -7.73 22.63
C LEU A 50 -11.72 -7.29 22.73
N ALA A 51 -11.42 -6.29 23.57
CA ALA A 51 -10.09 -5.70 23.66
C ALA A 51 -9.35 -6.10 24.94
N ALA A 52 -8.11 -6.53 24.81
CA ALA A 52 -7.20 -6.81 25.91
C ALA A 52 -5.76 -6.63 25.46
N GLY A 53 -4.85 -6.39 26.41
CA GLY A 53 -3.44 -6.30 26.08
C GLY A 53 -2.54 -6.11 27.29
N TYR A 54 -1.25 -5.98 27.01
CA TYR A 54 -0.25 -5.59 27.99
C TYR A 54 0.23 -4.16 27.73
N MET A 55 0.33 -3.36 28.78
CA MET A 55 0.88 -2.01 28.75
C MET A 55 2.15 -1.97 29.61
N ARG A 56 3.28 -1.62 28.99
CA ARG A 56 4.58 -1.61 29.66
C ARG A 56 4.88 -0.29 30.36
N ARG A 57 5.70 -0.37 31.42
CA ARG A 57 6.35 0.79 32.05
C ARG A 57 7.70 1.06 31.37
N ILE A 58 7.81 2.19 30.67
CA ILE A 58 8.98 2.54 29.84
C ILE A 58 10.27 2.61 30.67
N SER A 59 10.21 3.13 31.89
CA SER A 59 11.40 3.35 32.73
C SER A 59 12.09 2.06 33.18
N VAL A 60 11.41 0.91 33.17
CA VAL A 60 11.92 -0.38 33.67
C VAL A 60 12.29 -1.35 32.55
N ASP A 61 11.85 -1.05 31.31
CA ASP A 61 12.15 -1.83 30.11
C ASP A 61 12.39 -0.89 28.92
N PRO A 62 13.51 -0.15 28.91
CA PRO A 62 13.78 0.85 27.87
C PRO A 62 14.10 0.23 26.49
N ASP A 63 14.57 -1.01 26.46
CA ASP A 63 15.22 -1.62 25.28
C ASP A 63 14.27 -2.39 24.34
N LYS A 64 12.96 -2.46 24.66
CA LYS A 64 11.85 -3.02 23.86
C LYS A 64 12.01 -4.50 23.45
N ALA A 65 11.06 -5.36 23.87
CA ALA A 65 10.26 -6.24 22.98
C ALA A 65 9.73 -7.51 23.68
N ALA A 66 10.45 -8.06 24.67
CA ALA A 66 10.15 -9.43 25.11
C ALA A 66 8.84 -9.58 25.92
N CYS A 67 8.55 -8.65 26.84
CA CYS A 67 7.39 -8.77 27.73
C CYS A 67 6.04 -8.55 27.00
N PRO A 68 5.92 -7.57 26.08
CA PRO A 68 4.71 -7.44 25.26
C PRO A 68 4.36 -8.71 24.49
N ASP A 69 5.33 -9.29 23.77
CA ASP A 69 5.09 -10.51 22.98
C ASP A 69 4.69 -11.69 23.88
N PHE A 70 5.37 -11.84 25.02
CA PHE A 70 5.06 -12.88 26.00
C PHE A 70 3.63 -12.78 26.57
N TRP A 71 3.21 -11.58 26.95
CA TRP A 71 1.88 -11.38 27.52
C TRP A 71 0.79 -11.41 26.44
N ASN A 72 1.06 -10.91 25.24
CA ASN A 72 0.12 -11.00 24.13
C ASN A 72 -0.11 -12.46 23.73
N ALA A 73 0.94 -13.30 23.63
CA ALA A 73 0.77 -14.72 23.33
C ALA A 73 -0.13 -15.46 24.35
N ARG A 74 -0.05 -15.09 25.63
CA ARG A 74 -0.93 -15.62 26.68
C ARG A 74 -2.37 -15.14 26.53
N LEU A 75 -2.57 -13.88 26.12
CA LEU A 75 -3.90 -13.34 25.84
C LEU A 75 -4.48 -13.99 24.57
N ASP A 76 -3.67 -14.27 23.56
CA ASP A 76 -4.09 -15.01 22.36
C ASP A 76 -4.52 -16.44 22.73
N GLU A 77 -3.76 -17.13 23.59
CA GLU A 77 -4.18 -18.43 24.13
C GLU A 77 -5.51 -18.32 24.89
N SER A 78 -5.71 -17.26 25.67
CA SER A 78 -6.96 -17.00 26.40
C SER A 78 -8.14 -16.77 25.45
N TYR A 79 -7.88 -16.05 24.36
CA TYR A 79 -8.83 -15.79 23.29
C TYR A 79 -9.23 -17.08 22.56
N LEU A 80 -8.27 -17.97 22.28
CA LEU A 80 -8.53 -19.29 21.68
C LEU A 80 -9.39 -20.17 22.59
N HIS A 81 -9.23 -20.05 23.91
CA HIS A 81 -10.10 -20.68 24.92
C HIS A 81 -11.44 -19.97 25.12
N LYS A 82 -11.75 -18.94 24.30
CA LYS A 82 -13.01 -18.19 24.30
C LYS A 82 -13.32 -17.51 25.63
N LEU A 83 -12.27 -17.11 26.37
CA LEU A 83 -12.44 -16.29 27.56
C LEU A 83 -12.85 -14.86 27.16
N THR A 84 -13.60 -14.19 28.01
CA THR A 84 -13.80 -12.73 27.86
C THR A 84 -12.49 -12.00 28.17
N PRO A 85 -12.28 -10.78 27.67
CA PRO A 85 -11.10 -9.97 28.00
C PRO A 85 -10.80 -9.88 29.50
N GLN A 86 -11.84 -9.76 30.33
CA GLN A 86 -11.70 -9.63 31.78
C GLN A 86 -11.28 -10.96 32.42
N GLU A 87 -11.90 -12.08 32.03
CA GLU A 87 -11.49 -13.41 32.48
C GLU A 87 -10.05 -13.72 32.06
N ALA A 88 -9.68 -13.31 30.84
CA ALA A 88 -8.36 -13.53 30.27
C ALA A 88 -7.24 -12.90 31.08
N ILE A 89 -7.45 -11.70 31.63
CA ILE A 89 -6.45 -11.07 32.52
C ILE A 89 -6.54 -11.59 33.96
N GLN A 90 -7.75 -11.91 34.46
CA GLN A 90 -7.98 -12.33 35.84
C GLN A 90 -7.44 -13.72 36.15
N GLN A 91 -7.47 -14.65 35.19
CA GLN A 91 -6.94 -16.00 35.41
C GLN A 91 -5.45 -16.01 35.79
N TRP A 92 -4.70 -14.95 35.45
CA TRP A 92 -3.27 -14.87 35.75
C TRP A 92 -2.95 -14.45 37.19
N ILE A 93 -3.96 -14.07 37.99
CA ILE A 93 -3.77 -13.70 39.40
C ILE A 93 -3.20 -14.89 40.19
N GLY A 94 -2.03 -14.68 40.81
CA GLY A 94 -1.37 -15.69 41.64
C GLY A 94 -0.66 -16.80 40.87
N HIS A 95 -0.63 -16.73 39.53
CA HIS A 95 0.22 -17.63 38.75
C HIS A 95 1.71 -17.38 39.04
N PRO A 96 2.56 -18.43 38.99
CA PRO A 96 4.00 -18.28 39.18
C PRO A 96 4.59 -17.20 38.25
N GLU A 97 5.40 -16.31 38.83
CA GLU A 97 6.09 -15.24 38.12
C GLU A 97 7.01 -15.82 37.03
N ASP A 98 6.93 -15.30 35.80
CA ASP A 98 7.95 -15.59 34.80
C ASP A 98 9.23 -14.82 35.13
N PRO A 99 10.41 -15.46 35.18
CA PRO A 99 11.66 -14.80 35.55
C PRO A 99 12.06 -13.60 34.68
N ARG A 100 11.53 -13.51 33.46
CA ARG A 100 11.82 -12.45 32.49
C ARG A 100 10.69 -11.42 32.43
N CYS A 101 9.44 -11.87 32.39
CA CYS A 101 8.28 -11.02 32.07
C CYS A 101 7.33 -10.79 33.25
N GLY A 102 7.70 -11.26 34.46
CA GLY A 102 6.93 -11.04 35.67
C GLY A 102 5.66 -11.90 35.76
N GLY A 103 4.79 -11.54 36.69
CA GLY A 103 3.52 -12.19 36.97
C GLY A 103 2.54 -11.24 37.67
N VAL A 104 1.30 -11.67 37.80
CA VAL A 104 0.28 -10.93 38.56
C VAL A 104 0.27 -11.44 40.01
N PRO A 105 0.49 -10.59 41.02
CA PRO A 105 0.50 -11.01 42.43
C PRO A 105 -0.78 -11.74 42.86
N ALA A 106 -0.67 -12.67 43.80
CA ALA A 106 -1.83 -13.43 44.30
C ALA A 106 -2.85 -12.57 45.06
N ASP A 107 -2.41 -11.44 45.61
CA ASP A 107 -3.23 -10.45 46.31
C ASP A 107 -3.65 -9.27 45.40
N ALA A 108 -3.35 -9.35 44.09
CA ALA A 108 -3.69 -8.29 43.16
C ALA A 108 -5.22 -8.17 43.01
N ALA A 109 -5.73 -6.96 43.26
CA ALA A 109 -7.11 -6.61 42.98
C ALA A 109 -7.24 -6.00 41.57
N VAL A 110 -8.34 -6.32 40.89
CA VAL A 110 -8.71 -5.71 39.62
C VAL A 110 -9.01 -4.24 39.83
N GLN A 111 -8.32 -3.37 39.10
CA GLN A 111 -8.49 -1.92 39.15
C GLN A 111 -9.17 -1.42 37.87
N GLN A 112 -9.61 -0.16 37.86
CA GLN A 112 -10.29 0.47 36.72
C GLN A 112 -9.64 1.80 36.36
N ALA A 113 -9.56 2.09 35.06
CA ALA A 113 -9.19 3.39 34.52
C ALA A 113 -10.25 3.83 33.49
N LYS A 114 -10.49 5.14 33.40
CA LYS A 114 -11.55 5.69 32.53
C LYS A 114 -11.23 5.52 31.05
N SER A 115 -9.95 5.40 30.72
CA SER A 115 -9.47 5.22 29.36
C SER A 115 -8.12 4.52 29.38
N LYS A 116 -7.72 3.99 28.21
CA LYS A 116 -6.37 3.47 28.01
C LYS A 116 -5.30 4.57 28.12
N GLN A 117 -5.62 5.82 27.75
CA GLN A 117 -4.73 6.97 27.92
C GLN A 117 -4.50 7.28 29.41
N ASP A 118 -5.54 7.27 30.25
CA ASP A 118 -5.41 7.49 31.69
C ASP A 118 -4.51 6.42 32.34
N LEU A 119 -4.66 5.17 31.91
CA LEU A 119 -3.81 4.06 32.35
C LEU A 119 -2.34 4.28 31.93
N TRP A 120 -2.13 4.77 30.71
CA TRP A 120 -0.80 5.09 30.20
C TRP A 120 -0.15 6.23 30.98
N ASP A 121 -0.87 7.32 31.23
CA ASP A 121 -0.35 8.47 31.96
C ASP A 121 -0.01 8.11 33.42
N GLN A 122 -0.81 7.23 34.03
CA GLN A 122 -0.52 6.68 35.36
C GLN A 122 0.76 5.83 35.37
N LEU A 123 0.96 5.00 34.34
CA LEU A 123 2.11 4.09 34.26
C LEU A 123 3.39 4.79 33.78
N ASN A 124 3.25 5.78 32.91
CA ASN A 124 4.31 6.48 32.18
C ASN A 124 4.09 8.00 32.20
N PRO A 125 4.18 8.66 33.37
CA PRO A 125 3.88 10.09 33.50
C PRO A 125 4.82 11.00 32.68
N GLU A 126 6.05 10.54 32.44
CA GLU A 126 7.05 11.23 31.60
C GLU A 126 7.08 10.69 30.15
N GLY A 127 6.18 9.76 29.82
CA GLY A 127 6.07 9.15 28.49
C GLY A 127 5.33 10.06 27.51
N PRO A 128 5.56 9.92 26.19
CA PRO A 128 4.73 10.60 25.20
C PRO A 128 3.29 10.10 25.31
N PRO A 129 2.26 10.93 24.99
CA PRO A 129 0.88 10.47 24.98
C PRO A 129 0.69 9.31 24.00
N MET A 130 -0.31 8.47 24.24
CA MET A 130 -0.65 7.46 23.25
C MET A 130 -1.22 8.14 22.00
N GLY A 131 -0.99 7.57 20.82
CA GLY A 131 -1.67 8.02 19.60
C GLY A 131 -3.19 7.81 19.70
N GLU A 132 -3.95 8.34 18.74
CA GLU A 132 -5.42 8.22 18.73
C GLU A 132 -5.94 6.77 18.53
N GLY A 133 -5.03 5.83 18.26
CA GLY A 133 -5.35 4.44 17.94
C GLY A 133 -5.92 4.25 16.52
N PRO A 134 -6.25 3.02 16.12
CA PRO A 134 -6.88 2.73 14.83
C PRO A 134 -8.27 3.40 14.65
N LEU A 135 -8.66 3.70 13.41
CA LEU A 135 -9.92 4.40 13.12
C LEU A 135 -11.19 3.55 13.34
N ILE A 136 -11.06 2.22 13.24
CA ILE A 136 -12.13 1.25 13.49
C ILE A 136 -11.72 0.45 14.73
N GLN A 137 -12.57 0.43 15.75
CA GLN A 137 -12.29 -0.17 17.05
C GLN A 137 -13.57 -0.76 17.65
N ASP A 138 -13.43 -1.74 18.55
CA ASP A 138 -14.48 -2.20 19.46
C ASP A 138 -15.74 -2.78 18.79
N VAL A 139 -15.68 -3.12 17.49
CA VAL A 139 -16.83 -3.56 16.67
C VAL A 139 -17.99 -2.52 16.65
N GLU A 140 -17.79 -1.33 17.21
CA GLU A 140 -18.71 -0.21 17.23
C GLU A 140 -18.12 0.98 16.45
N TRP A 141 -18.77 1.34 15.35
CA TRP A 141 -18.50 2.60 14.66
C TRP A 141 -19.18 3.75 15.42
N ILE A 142 -18.42 4.64 16.05
CA ILE A 142 -18.98 5.89 16.61
C ILE A 142 -18.31 7.14 16.00
N PRO A 143 -19.12 8.02 15.39
CA PRO A 143 -18.71 9.29 14.81
C PRO A 143 -18.66 10.39 15.89
N ASP A 144 -17.58 11.15 16.01
CA ASP A 144 -17.71 12.59 16.28
C ASP A 144 -16.41 13.39 16.06
N SER A 145 -16.49 14.33 15.12
CA SER A 145 -15.95 15.68 15.33
C SER A 145 -16.73 16.66 14.45
N ARG A 146 -17.91 17.07 14.94
CA ARG A 146 -18.52 18.41 14.76
C ARG A 146 -18.45 19.07 13.37
N ALA A 147 -19.13 18.51 12.37
CA ALA A 147 -19.58 19.29 11.22
C ALA A 147 -21.08 19.61 11.36
N PRO A 148 -21.50 20.89 11.39
CA PRO A 148 -22.90 21.24 11.28
C PRO A 148 -23.38 20.92 9.86
N SER A 149 -24.53 20.26 9.74
CA SER A 149 -25.22 19.83 8.51
C SER A 149 -24.71 18.53 7.85
N GLY A 150 -25.33 17.41 8.23
CA GLY A 150 -26.14 16.60 7.32
C GLY A 150 -25.52 15.86 6.13
N TYR A 151 -24.22 15.93 5.85
CA TYR A 151 -23.61 15.25 4.69
C TYR A 151 -22.62 14.17 5.12
N ARG A 152 -23.00 12.91 4.84
CA ARG A 152 -22.19 11.71 5.01
C ARG A 152 -21.63 11.31 3.65
N LEU A 153 -20.35 11.55 3.42
CA LEU A 153 -19.60 10.80 2.42
C LEU A 153 -18.24 10.51 3.04
N TRP A 154 -17.81 9.26 2.95
CA TRP A 154 -16.40 8.97 2.84
C TRP A 154 -15.86 9.91 1.76
N SER A 155 -14.82 10.68 2.03
CA SER A 155 -13.96 11.03 0.91
C SER A 155 -13.26 9.74 0.50
N THR A 156 -13.40 9.33 -0.76
CA THR A 156 -12.64 8.26 -1.43
C THR A 156 -11.19 8.22 -0.90
N PRO A 157 -10.58 7.05 -0.65
CA PRO A 157 -9.15 6.99 -0.34
C PRO A 157 -8.35 7.77 -1.40
N HIS A 158 -7.66 8.82 -0.95
CA HIS A 158 -6.95 9.75 -1.83
C HIS A 158 -5.53 9.25 -2.05
N ILE A 159 -5.20 8.90 -3.28
CA ILE A 159 -3.81 8.69 -3.69
C ILE A 159 -3.25 10.08 -4.01
N VAL A 160 -2.36 10.59 -3.16
CA VAL A 160 -1.63 11.83 -3.45
C VAL A 160 -0.58 11.52 -4.52
N THR A 161 -0.85 11.90 -5.77
CA THR A 161 0.17 11.82 -6.82
C THR A 161 1.14 13.00 -6.69
N PRO A 162 2.46 12.77 -6.70
CA PRO A 162 3.41 13.85 -6.78
C PRO A 162 3.15 14.73 -8.03
N PRO A 163 3.40 16.05 -7.97
CA PRO A 163 3.26 16.91 -9.14
C PRO A 163 3.99 16.33 -10.36
N THR A 164 3.35 16.38 -11.52
CA THR A 164 3.87 15.85 -12.78
C THR A 164 3.34 16.66 -13.96
N TYR A 165 3.80 16.34 -15.17
CA TYR A 165 3.36 16.96 -16.41
C TYR A 165 1.87 16.69 -16.67
N ALA A 166 1.22 17.53 -17.48
CA ALA A 166 -0.14 17.26 -17.93
C ALA A 166 -0.20 15.94 -18.71
N ASN A 167 -1.23 15.13 -18.46
CA ASN A 167 -1.43 13.84 -19.13
C ASN A 167 -2.23 13.94 -20.44
N TYR A 168 -2.45 15.16 -20.93
CA TYR A 168 -3.13 15.41 -22.19
C TYR A 168 -2.40 16.51 -22.96
N THR A 169 -2.47 16.42 -24.29
CA THR A 169 -2.04 17.47 -25.22
C THR A 169 -2.74 17.26 -26.55
N ALA A 170 -3.06 18.34 -27.24
CA ALA A 170 -3.52 18.30 -28.63
C ALA A 170 -2.35 18.40 -29.63
N ALA A 171 -1.15 18.75 -29.14
CA ALA A 171 0.04 18.90 -29.95
C ALA A 171 0.65 17.54 -30.35
N ALA A 172 1.63 17.60 -31.24
CA ALA A 172 2.47 16.45 -31.56
C ALA A 172 3.20 15.95 -30.31
N VAL A 173 3.44 14.65 -30.24
CA VAL A 173 4.13 14.02 -29.11
C VAL A 173 5.31 13.20 -29.61
N HIS A 174 6.42 13.28 -28.88
CA HIS A 174 7.55 12.38 -29.02
C HIS A 174 7.31 11.19 -28.10
N TYR A 175 7.64 9.98 -28.52
CA TYR A 175 7.41 8.79 -27.71
C TYR A 175 8.50 7.73 -27.86
N LEU A 176 8.62 6.91 -26.82
CA LEU A 176 9.56 5.79 -26.73
C LEU A 176 8.83 4.51 -26.31
N PRO A 177 9.16 3.36 -26.91
CA PRO A 177 8.60 2.07 -26.52
C PRO A 177 9.16 1.64 -25.16
N ILE A 178 8.29 1.09 -24.32
CA ILE A 178 8.65 0.41 -23.08
C ILE A 178 8.45 -1.08 -23.30
N ILE A 179 9.55 -1.82 -23.19
CA ILE A 179 9.61 -3.27 -23.37
C ILE A 179 9.77 -3.94 -22.00
N LYS A 180 9.02 -5.02 -21.76
CA LYS A 180 9.17 -5.87 -20.59
C LYS A 180 9.14 -7.32 -21.02
N ASP A 181 10.15 -8.09 -20.63
CA ASP A 181 10.28 -9.51 -20.99
C ASP A 181 10.20 -9.73 -22.52
N GLY A 182 10.77 -8.81 -23.30
CA GLY A 182 10.74 -8.82 -24.77
C GLY A 182 9.41 -8.36 -25.39
N ASN A 183 8.40 -8.03 -24.59
CA ASN A 183 7.08 -7.59 -25.07
C ASN A 183 6.91 -6.08 -24.92
N LEU A 184 6.32 -5.44 -25.92
CA LEU A 184 5.94 -4.04 -25.83
C LEU A 184 4.74 -3.89 -24.90
N ILE A 185 4.92 -3.16 -23.80
CA ILE A 185 3.87 -2.98 -22.78
C ILE A 185 3.26 -1.58 -22.78
N ALA A 186 3.99 -0.57 -23.24
CA ALA A 186 3.56 0.82 -23.21
C ALA A 186 4.41 1.73 -24.11
N TYR A 187 3.98 2.97 -24.22
CA TYR A 187 4.77 4.09 -24.72
C TYR A 187 4.95 5.13 -23.61
N LEU A 188 6.16 5.63 -23.43
CA LEU A 188 6.40 6.88 -22.70
C LEU A 188 6.36 8.02 -23.70
N TRP A 189 5.58 9.07 -23.46
CA TRP A 189 5.46 10.18 -24.42
C TRP A 189 5.62 11.54 -23.76
N ALA A 190 6.02 12.54 -24.55
CA ALA A 190 6.17 13.92 -24.15
C ALA A 190 5.85 14.88 -25.29
N SER A 191 5.20 16.00 -24.96
CA SER A 191 5.00 17.12 -25.88
C SER A 191 6.27 17.97 -25.96
N PRO A 192 6.73 18.36 -27.16
CA PRO A 192 7.85 19.28 -27.32
C PRO A 192 7.45 20.74 -27.10
N THR A 193 6.15 21.06 -27.16
CA THR A 193 5.63 22.44 -27.13
C THR A 193 4.79 22.76 -25.89
N GLU A 194 4.27 21.75 -25.20
CA GLU A 194 3.42 21.92 -24.01
C GLU A 194 4.02 21.19 -22.81
N GLN A 195 3.64 21.58 -21.58
CA GLN A 195 4.06 20.91 -20.34
C GLN A 195 3.31 19.60 -20.12
N ALA A 196 3.39 18.69 -21.09
CA ALA A 196 2.64 17.44 -21.11
C ALA A 196 3.55 16.24 -21.38
N ALA A 197 3.45 15.20 -20.57
CA ALA A 197 4.11 13.92 -20.73
C ALA A 197 3.40 12.89 -19.87
N ASP A 198 3.28 11.66 -20.35
CA ASP A 198 2.70 10.59 -19.58
C ASP A 198 3.16 9.22 -20.06
N TYR A 199 2.80 8.21 -19.28
CA TYR A 199 2.85 6.81 -19.64
C TYR A 199 1.54 6.38 -20.30
N LEU A 200 1.63 5.76 -21.47
CA LEU A 200 0.48 5.25 -22.21
C LEU A 200 0.57 3.71 -22.32
N PRO A 201 -0.21 2.96 -21.54
CA PRO A 201 -0.23 1.49 -21.63
C PRO A 201 -0.79 1.03 -22.97
N ILE A 202 -0.26 -0.09 -23.49
CA ILE A 202 -0.85 -0.80 -24.62
C ILE A 202 -1.93 -1.75 -24.11
N ALA A 203 -3.09 -1.75 -24.76
CA ALA A 203 -4.27 -2.49 -24.28
C ALA A 203 -4.00 -4.00 -24.13
N LYS A 204 -3.20 -4.60 -25.02
CA LYS A 204 -2.87 -6.03 -25.02
C LYS A 204 -1.96 -6.46 -23.85
N ALA A 205 -1.22 -5.54 -23.26
CA ALA A 205 -0.27 -5.83 -22.19
C ALA A 205 -0.93 -5.94 -20.80
N GLY A 206 -2.21 -5.59 -20.70
CA GLY A 206 -3.05 -5.87 -19.53
C GLY A 206 -2.45 -5.42 -18.20
N GLU A 207 -2.46 -6.32 -17.23
CA GLU A 207 -2.08 -6.03 -15.84
C GLU A 207 -0.60 -5.63 -15.71
N GLN A 208 0.29 -6.19 -16.54
CA GLN A 208 1.70 -5.83 -16.51
C GLN A 208 1.94 -4.37 -16.85
N ALA A 209 1.24 -3.85 -17.87
CA ALA A 209 1.32 -2.44 -18.22
C ALA A 209 0.70 -1.53 -17.14
N ARG A 210 -0.32 -2.01 -16.43
CA ARG A 210 -0.94 -1.27 -15.31
C ARG A 210 -0.01 -1.16 -14.11
N ILE A 211 0.67 -2.24 -13.75
CA ILE A 211 1.66 -2.27 -12.65
C ILE A 211 2.85 -1.35 -12.99
N ALA A 212 3.34 -1.40 -14.23
CA ALA A 212 4.45 -0.56 -14.69
C ALA A 212 4.13 0.95 -14.67
N ALA A 213 2.85 1.33 -14.88
CA ALA A 213 2.42 2.72 -14.97
C ALA A 213 2.80 3.56 -13.74
N ALA A 214 2.68 2.99 -12.54
CA ALA A 214 2.98 3.70 -11.30
C ALA A 214 4.46 4.13 -11.22
N LEU A 215 5.38 3.24 -11.61
CA LEU A 215 6.82 3.52 -11.57
C LEU A 215 7.25 4.53 -12.65
N TRP A 216 6.69 4.44 -13.85
CA TRP A 216 6.96 5.43 -14.90
C TRP A 216 6.37 6.80 -14.58
N GLY A 217 5.15 6.84 -14.01
CA GLY A 217 4.55 8.06 -13.50
C GLY A 217 5.44 8.72 -12.44
N LEU A 218 6.00 7.95 -11.49
CA LEU A 218 6.94 8.47 -10.50
C LEU A 218 8.23 9.02 -11.12
N ARG A 219 8.79 8.36 -12.15
CA ARG A 219 9.98 8.86 -12.86
C ARG A 219 9.69 10.19 -13.56
N LEU A 220 8.50 10.33 -14.18
CA LEU A 220 8.06 11.60 -14.77
C LEU A 220 7.86 12.67 -13.71
N SER A 221 7.23 12.35 -12.57
CA SER A 221 7.10 13.27 -11.43
C SER A 221 8.46 13.72 -10.89
N ASP A 222 9.44 12.83 -10.78
CA ASP A 222 10.78 13.17 -10.31
C ASP A 222 11.50 14.09 -11.33
N CYS A 223 11.30 13.87 -12.63
CA CYS A 223 11.81 14.77 -13.66
C CYS A 223 11.12 16.14 -13.63
N TYR A 224 9.80 16.17 -13.43
CA TYR A 224 9.02 17.40 -13.28
C TYR A 224 9.50 18.20 -12.08
N ALA A 225 9.62 17.56 -10.91
CA ALA A 225 10.12 18.18 -9.69
C ALA A 225 11.58 18.65 -9.81
N ALA A 226 12.38 18.01 -10.67
CA ALA A 226 13.74 18.44 -10.97
C ALA A 226 13.82 19.52 -12.07
N GLY A 227 12.68 20.05 -12.52
CA GLY A 227 12.59 21.15 -13.49
C GLY A 227 12.93 20.76 -14.93
N PHE A 228 12.91 19.47 -15.27
CA PHE A 228 13.11 19.05 -16.65
C PHE A 228 11.92 19.47 -17.51
N SER A 229 12.17 19.85 -18.76
CA SER A 229 11.08 19.91 -19.76
C SER A 229 10.54 18.50 -20.02
N PRO A 230 9.30 18.34 -20.50
CA PRO A 230 8.73 17.02 -20.80
C PRO A 230 9.63 16.18 -21.72
N LEU A 231 10.18 16.81 -22.77
CA LEU A 231 11.10 16.14 -23.69
C LEU A 231 12.45 15.80 -23.02
N GLY A 232 12.92 16.65 -22.10
CA GLY A 232 14.08 16.37 -21.26
C GLY A 232 13.84 15.18 -20.33
N ALA A 233 12.62 15.07 -19.76
CA ALA A 233 12.21 13.95 -18.94
C ALA A 233 12.16 12.64 -19.75
N LEU A 234 11.56 12.67 -20.95
CA LEU A 234 11.51 11.52 -21.86
C LEU A 234 12.91 10.98 -22.17
N ARG A 235 13.85 11.87 -22.52
CA ARG A 235 15.24 11.51 -22.83
C ARG A 235 16.03 11.04 -21.62
N LYS A 236 15.79 11.62 -20.44
CA LYS A 236 16.38 11.16 -19.19
C LYS A 236 15.86 9.76 -18.82
N CYS A 237 14.56 9.53 -19.02
CA CYS A 237 13.89 8.27 -18.76
C CYS A 237 14.45 7.11 -19.59
N ARG A 238 14.97 7.37 -20.81
CA ARG A 238 15.67 6.37 -21.63
C ARG A 238 16.85 5.71 -20.90
N ASN A 239 17.54 6.46 -20.04
CA ASN A 239 18.76 5.97 -19.37
C ASN A 239 18.48 5.28 -18.02
N TYR A 240 17.20 5.04 -17.67
CA TYR A 240 16.90 4.30 -16.45
C TYR A 240 17.22 2.82 -16.66
N PRO A 241 17.89 2.18 -15.68
CA PRO A 241 18.22 0.76 -15.79
C PRO A 241 16.96 -0.09 -15.84
N HIS A 242 17.08 -1.25 -16.47
CA HIS A 242 16.04 -2.28 -16.47
C HIS A 242 15.51 -2.54 -15.06
N ASP A 243 14.18 -2.52 -14.92
CA ASP A 243 13.49 -2.81 -13.69
C ASP A 243 12.39 -3.85 -13.96
N TYR A 244 12.41 -4.94 -13.20
CA TYR A 244 11.55 -6.11 -13.45
C TYR A 244 10.05 -5.81 -13.32
N MET A 245 9.65 -4.72 -12.66
CA MET A 245 8.23 -4.33 -12.53
C MET A 245 7.79 -3.36 -13.63
N SER A 246 8.68 -2.50 -14.10
CA SER A 246 8.34 -1.41 -15.03
C SER A 246 8.80 -1.63 -16.46
N GLY A 247 9.65 -2.62 -16.72
CA GLY A 247 10.31 -2.79 -18.01
C GLY A 247 11.39 -1.72 -18.24
N GLU A 248 11.83 -1.61 -19.49
CA GLU A 248 12.88 -0.69 -19.93
C GLU A 248 12.53 -0.01 -21.24
N ILE A 249 13.17 1.13 -21.49
CA ILE A 249 13.26 1.68 -22.84
C ILE A 249 14.58 1.16 -23.41
N PRO A 250 14.58 0.38 -24.51
CA PRO A 250 15.82 -0.14 -25.07
C PRO A 250 16.81 0.99 -25.41
N ASP A 251 18.10 0.79 -25.15
CA ASP A 251 19.15 1.81 -25.37
C ASP A 251 19.16 2.38 -26.79
N HIS A 252 18.78 1.55 -27.78
CA HIS A 252 18.73 1.90 -29.20
C HIS A 252 17.32 2.24 -29.71
N ALA A 253 16.33 2.36 -28.83
CA ALA A 253 14.97 2.68 -29.23
C ALA A 253 14.93 4.08 -29.87
N PRO A 254 14.43 4.20 -31.13
CA PRO A 254 14.30 5.50 -31.77
C PRO A 254 13.27 6.36 -31.03
N GLU A 255 13.57 7.65 -30.88
CA GLU A 255 12.56 8.64 -30.47
C GLU A 255 11.63 8.86 -31.65
N LEU A 256 10.39 8.37 -31.53
CA LEU A 256 9.38 8.45 -32.58
C LEU A 256 8.48 9.66 -32.35
N VAL A 257 7.81 10.12 -33.40
CA VAL A 257 6.90 11.28 -33.33
C VAL A 257 5.53 10.85 -33.82
N ALA A 258 4.50 11.17 -33.03
CA ALA A 258 3.10 11.08 -33.40
C ALA A 258 2.56 12.50 -33.61
N SER A 259 1.74 12.69 -34.64
CA SER A 259 1.16 14.00 -34.97
C SER A 259 0.24 14.55 -33.88
N THR A 260 -0.37 13.67 -33.08
CA THR A 260 -1.19 13.99 -31.90
C THR A 260 -1.12 12.87 -30.87
N LEU A 261 -1.47 13.16 -29.61
CA LEU A 261 -1.63 12.13 -28.59
C LEU A 261 -2.72 11.11 -28.93
N ASP A 262 -3.81 11.53 -29.59
CA ASP A 262 -4.88 10.61 -29.98
C ASP A 262 -4.44 9.63 -31.06
N TYR A 263 -3.54 10.02 -31.96
CA TYR A 263 -2.89 9.09 -32.89
C TYR A 263 -2.08 8.03 -32.14
N LEU A 264 -1.32 8.44 -31.11
CA LEU A 264 -0.54 7.50 -30.29
C LEU A 264 -1.46 6.57 -29.48
N LYS A 265 -2.59 7.07 -28.96
CA LYS A 265 -3.62 6.23 -28.30
C LYS A 265 -4.22 5.19 -29.26
N ALA A 266 -4.51 5.59 -30.49
CA ALA A 266 -4.98 4.65 -31.50
C ALA A 266 -3.93 3.55 -31.77
N LEU A 267 -2.65 3.93 -31.91
CA LEU A 267 -1.53 2.97 -32.05
C LEU A 267 -1.44 2.01 -30.86
N ALA A 268 -1.59 2.52 -29.63
CA ALA A 268 -1.56 1.71 -28.41
C ALA A 268 -2.78 0.77 -28.25
N THR A 269 -3.83 0.98 -29.06
CA THR A 269 -5.05 0.17 -29.04
C THR A 269 -5.06 -0.85 -30.19
N ASP A 270 -4.45 -0.53 -31.33
CA ASP A 270 -4.69 -1.20 -32.62
C ASP A 270 -3.45 -1.89 -33.21
N ASP A 271 -2.57 -2.45 -32.37
CA ASP A 271 -1.36 -3.13 -32.86
C ASP A 271 -1.67 -4.54 -33.42
N SER A 272 -2.52 -4.59 -34.45
CA SER A 272 -2.51 -5.64 -35.47
C SER A 272 -1.98 -5.04 -36.78
N VAL A 273 -0.84 -5.58 -37.22
CA VAL A 273 -0.26 -5.49 -38.57
C VAL A 273 0.52 -4.20 -38.90
N ARG A 274 1.80 -4.17 -38.50
CA ARG A 274 2.86 -3.48 -39.26
C ARG A 274 4.14 -4.31 -39.37
N GLN A 275 4.00 -5.58 -39.74
CA GLN A 275 5.12 -6.35 -40.29
C GLN A 275 4.85 -7.03 -41.64
N ASP A 276 3.61 -7.10 -42.13
CA ASP A 276 3.31 -7.64 -43.46
C ASP A 276 2.39 -6.71 -44.25
N SER A 277 2.97 -5.91 -45.14
CA SER A 277 2.27 -5.34 -46.32
C SER A 277 3.29 -4.82 -47.33
N ALA A 278 4.10 -5.75 -47.86
CA ALA A 278 4.31 -5.81 -49.29
C ALA A 278 3.25 -6.77 -49.85
N MET A 279 2.50 -6.32 -50.86
CA MET A 279 1.45 -7.07 -51.57
C MET A 279 0.15 -7.32 -50.78
N ASN A 280 -0.90 -6.53 -51.05
CA ASN A 280 -1.86 -6.86 -52.10
C ASN A 280 -2.93 -5.77 -52.25
N SER A 281 -3.41 -5.61 -53.47
CA SER A 281 -4.29 -4.54 -53.93
C SER A 281 -5.77 -4.90 -53.80
N GLY A 282 -6.61 -3.89 -53.59
CA GLY A 282 -7.94 -3.78 -54.19
C GLY A 282 -9.13 -4.32 -53.39
N HIS A 283 -9.96 -3.42 -52.87
CA HIS A 283 -11.33 -3.23 -53.39
C HIS A 283 -11.99 -1.97 -52.79
N GLN A 284 -12.51 -1.13 -53.68
CA GLN A 284 -13.42 0.00 -53.40
C GLN A 284 -14.87 -0.48 -53.33
N PHE A 285 -15.71 0.24 -52.57
CA PHE A 285 -17.12 0.67 -52.77
C PHE A 285 -17.64 1.13 -51.38
N SER A 286 -18.58 2.05 -51.16
CA SER A 286 -19.04 3.33 -51.74
C SER A 286 -20.09 3.89 -50.74
N ASP A 287 -20.27 5.22 -50.72
CA ASP A 287 -21.15 6.00 -49.82
C ASP A 287 -22.66 5.69 -49.88
N GLY A 288 -23.38 6.01 -48.78
CA GLY A 288 -24.76 6.51 -48.83
C GLY A 288 -25.62 6.35 -47.55
N PRO A 289 -26.52 7.29 -47.19
CA PRO A 289 -26.78 7.71 -45.79
C PRO A 289 -28.23 7.51 -45.25
N ASP A 290 -28.42 7.97 -44.01
CA ASP A 290 -29.64 8.36 -43.27
C ASP A 290 -30.42 7.36 -42.36
N ASN A 291 -30.26 7.62 -41.05
CA ASN A 291 -31.25 7.81 -39.98
C ASN A 291 -32.57 6.99 -39.96
N HIS A 292 -32.79 6.24 -38.87
CA HIS A 292 -33.89 6.49 -37.93
C HIS A 292 -33.67 5.75 -36.59
N GLN A 293 -34.15 6.40 -35.53
CA GLN A 293 -34.03 6.07 -34.12
C GLN A 293 -34.68 4.74 -33.74
N ASP A 294 -33.96 3.88 -33.03
CA ASP A 294 -34.55 2.87 -32.15
C ASP A 294 -33.75 2.81 -30.84
N PHE A 295 -34.42 3.19 -29.75
CA PHE A 295 -33.94 3.03 -28.38
C PHE A 295 -33.75 1.54 -28.08
N ARG A 296 -32.50 1.06 -28.14
CA ARG A 296 -32.12 -0.22 -27.51
C ARG A 296 -31.75 0.02 -26.05
N PRO A 297 -32.22 -0.81 -25.10
CA PRO A 297 -31.75 -0.74 -23.73
C PRO A 297 -30.24 -1.03 -23.72
N LEU A 298 -29.49 -0.17 -23.02
CA LEU A 298 -28.05 -0.34 -22.81
C LEU A 298 -27.78 -1.73 -22.20
N PRO A 299 -26.80 -2.51 -22.70
CA PRO A 299 -26.41 -3.74 -22.04
C PRO A 299 -25.85 -3.42 -20.65
N PRO A 300 -26.03 -4.32 -19.66
CA PRO A 300 -25.48 -4.12 -18.33
C PRO A 300 -23.96 -3.99 -18.40
N SER A 301 -23.46 -2.89 -17.84
CA SER A 301 -22.04 -2.56 -17.72
C SER A 301 -21.34 -3.48 -16.72
N SER A 302 -21.11 -4.73 -17.08
CA SER A 302 -20.04 -5.55 -16.52
C SER A 302 -19.02 -5.73 -17.62
N ARG A 303 -18.02 -4.84 -17.69
CA ARG A 303 -16.75 -5.20 -18.34
C ARG A 303 -16.17 -6.32 -17.50
N LEU A 304 -16.51 -7.55 -17.87
CA LEU A 304 -15.95 -8.76 -17.28
C LEU A 304 -14.44 -8.62 -17.35
N SER A 305 -13.78 -8.59 -16.20
CA SER A 305 -12.34 -8.72 -16.17
C SER A 305 -11.99 -10.02 -16.90
N ASN A 306 -11.03 -9.98 -17.82
CA ASN A 306 -10.64 -11.15 -18.62
C ASN A 306 -9.90 -12.22 -17.79
N SER A 307 -9.78 -12.02 -16.48
CA SER A 307 -9.20 -12.94 -15.50
C SER A 307 -10.24 -13.40 -14.49
N TYR A 308 -9.96 -14.52 -13.81
CA TYR A 308 -10.68 -14.86 -12.59
C TYR A 308 -10.24 -13.93 -11.46
N ALA A 309 -11.08 -13.79 -10.43
CA ALA A 309 -10.64 -13.16 -9.19
C ALA A 309 -9.54 -14.04 -8.55
N GLY A 310 -8.43 -13.42 -8.13
CA GLY A 310 -7.31 -14.10 -7.48
C GLY A 310 -7.54 -14.44 -6.01
N TRP A 311 -8.74 -14.21 -5.49
CA TRP A 311 -9.12 -14.50 -4.10
C TRP A 311 -10.62 -14.81 -4.00
N THR A 312 -11.00 -15.63 -3.01
CA THR A 312 -12.39 -15.94 -2.63
C THR A 312 -12.55 -16.17 -1.13
N ARG A 313 -13.71 -15.84 -0.56
CA ARG A 313 -14.13 -16.26 0.79
C ARG A 313 -14.91 -17.56 0.77
N ASN A 314 -15.48 -17.89 -0.38
CA ASN A 314 -16.20 -19.13 -0.56
C ASN A 314 -15.25 -20.34 -0.43
N PRO A 315 -15.78 -21.51 -0.05
CA PRO A 315 -15.05 -22.75 -0.10
C PRO A 315 -14.37 -22.92 -1.46
N VAL A 316 -13.20 -23.53 -1.46
CA VAL A 316 -12.42 -23.75 -2.68
C VAL A 316 -12.34 -25.23 -3.00
N VAL A 317 -12.37 -25.53 -4.28
CA VAL A 317 -11.98 -26.84 -4.82
C VAL A 317 -10.58 -26.73 -5.40
N TYR A 318 -9.75 -27.77 -5.25
CA TYR A 318 -8.34 -27.70 -5.63
C TYR A 318 -7.78 -29.00 -6.21
N LEU A 319 -6.69 -28.86 -6.97
CA LEU A 319 -5.97 -29.93 -7.65
C LEU A 319 -4.45 -29.82 -7.39
N PRO A 320 -3.74 -30.94 -7.12
CA PRO A 320 -2.30 -30.93 -6.89
C PRO A 320 -1.53 -30.59 -8.16
N ILE A 321 -0.53 -29.73 -8.00
CA ILE A 321 0.48 -29.45 -9.02
C ILE A 321 1.74 -30.20 -8.62
N LEU A 322 2.11 -31.19 -9.44
CA LEU A 322 3.32 -31.98 -9.24
C LEU A 322 4.40 -31.54 -10.23
N ARG A 323 5.63 -31.46 -9.74
CA ARG A 323 6.84 -31.36 -10.55
C ARG A 323 7.71 -32.59 -10.32
N ARG A 324 7.86 -33.44 -11.33
CA ARG A 324 8.57 -34.73 -11.26
C ARG A 324 8.09 -35.59 -10.07
N GLY A 325 6.78 -35.63 -9.87
CA GLY A 325 6.13 -36.34 -8.77
C GLY A 325 6.19 -35.64 -7.39
N THR A 326 6.84 -34.48 -7.28
CA THR A 326 6.89 -33.70 -6.04
C THR A 326 5.81 -32.63 -6.01
N LEU A 327 5.02 -32.55 -4.94
CA LEU A 327 4.00 -31.51 -4.76
C LEU A 327 4.65 -30.14 -4.60
N ILE A 328 4.36 -29.22 -5.52
CA ILE A 328 4.88 -27.84 -5.50
C ILE A 328 3.80 -26.78 -5.28
N GLY A 329 2.52 -27.13 -5.38
CA GLY A 329 1.40 -26.22 -5.15
C GLY A 329 0.05 -26.84 -5.45
N TYR A 330 -0.99 -26.02 -5.38
CA TYR A 330 -2.37 -26.34 -5.77
C TYR A 330 -2.89 -25.35 -6.81
N LEU A 331 -3.61 -25.83 -7.82
CA LEU A 331 -4.58 -24.99 -8.53
C LEU A 331 -5.88 -25.01 -7.72
N TRP A 332 -6.52 -23.86 -7.57
CA TRP A 332 -7.77 -23.76 -6.81
C TRP A 332 -8.81 -22.94 -7.57
N ALA A 333 -10.08 -23.22 -7.30
CA ALA A 333 -11.24 -22.49 -7.80
C ALA A 333 -12.26 -22.31 -6.67
N GLY A 334 -12.84 -21.12 -6.55
CA GLY A 334 -13.95 -20.86 -5.63
C GLY A 334 -15.22 -21.56 -6.10
N VAL A 335 -15.92 -22.21 -5.17
CA VAL A 335 -17.16 -22.94 -5.47
C VAL A 335 -18.28 -21.94 -5.80
N GLY A 336 -18.82 -22.02 -7.01
CA GLY A 336 -19.95 -21.20 -7.44
C GLY A 336 -19.61 -19.74 -7.75
N VAL A 337 -18.32 -19.37 -7.73
CA VAL A 337 -17.86 -17.99 -7.95
C VAL A 337 -16.78 -17.91 -9.02
N GLY A 338 -16.63 -16.73 -9.62
CA GLY A 338 -15.65 -16.47 -10.68
C GLY A 338 -14.21 -16.29 -10.19
N ALA A 339 -13.75 -17.09 -9.22
CA ALA A 339 -12.44 -16.97 -8.59
C ALA A 339 -11.60 -18.24 -8.81
N ALA A 340 -10.36 -18.09 -9.26
CA ALA A 340 -9.44 -19.19 -9.46
C ALA A 340 -8.00 -18.68 -9.40
N GLY A 341 -7.08 -19.54 -8.97
CA GLY A 341 -5.68 -19.18 -8.86
C GLY A 341 -4.76 -20.35 -8.61
N HIS A 342 -3.52 -19.99 -8.34
CA HIS A 342 -2.45 -20.90 -7.94
C HIS A 342 -2.06 -20.60 -6.49
N MET A 343 -1.86 -21.64 -5.69
CA MET A 343 -1.35 -21.55 -4.33
C MET A 343 -0.06 -22.37 -4.23
N ARG A 344 1.03 -21.73 -3.80
CA ARG A 344 2.36 -22.35 -3.79
C ARG A 344 2.67 -23.07 -2.47
N LYS A 345 3.55 -24.07 -2.56
CA LYS A 345 4.24 -24.65 -1.41
C LYS A 345 5.57 -23.91 -1.18
N ILE A 346 5.69 -23.16 -0.09
CA ILE A 346 6.85 -22.29 0.21
C ILE A 346 8.16 -23.07 0.16
N SER A 347 8.19 -24.28 0.73
CA SER A 347 9.40 -25.12 0.78
C SER A 347 9.86 -25.65 -0.59
N SER A 348 9.03 -25.55 -1.63
CA SER A 348 9.32 -26.07 -2.98
C SER A 348 9.65 -25.00 -4.02
N ASP A 349 9.36 -23.74 -3.70
CA ASP A 349 9.61 -22.57 -4.55
C ASP A 349 9.84 -21.31 -3.67
N PRO A 350 11.04 -21.17 -3.07
CA PRO A 350 11.33 -20.07 -2.14
C PRO A 350 11.34 -18.69 -2.82
N ASP A 351 11.67 -18.63 -4.11
CA ASP A 351 11.91 -17.38 -4.85
C ASP A 351 10.63 -16.75 -5.45
N ASN A 352 9.47 -17.37 -5.24
CA ASN A 352 8.11 -16.79 -5.36
C ASN A 352 7.63 -16.29 -6.75
N LEU A 353 8.42 -16.32 -7.83
CA LEU A 353 8.08 -15.53 -9.03
C LEU A 353 7.79 -16.32 -10.31
N THR A 354 8.28 -17.55 -10.45
CA THR A 354 8.26 -18.25 -11.74
C THR A 354 6.96 -18.98 -12.06
N CYS A 355 6.34 -19.64 -11.07
CA CYS A 355 5.18 -20.51 -11.33
C CYS A 355 3.84 -19.76 -11.30
N GLU A 356 3.77 -18.64 -10.57
CA GLU A 356 2.55 -17.85 -10.43
C GLU A 356 2.10 -17.27 -11.77
N THR A 357 2.97 -16.52 -12.44
CA THR A 357 2.69 -15.92 -13.76
C THR A 357 2.35 -16.96 -14.82
N PHE A 358 2.97 -18.14 -14.75
CA PHE A 358 2.70 -19.27 -15.64
C PHE A 358 1.27 -19.81 -15.48
N TRP A 359 0.85 -20.08 -14.25
CA TRP A 359 -0.49 -20.60 -13.98
C TRP A 359 -1.57 -19.54 -14.16
N GLU A 360 -1.29 -18.29 -13.82
CA GLU A 360 -2.20 -17.16 -14.05
C GLU A 360 -2.49 -16.96 -15.55
N ALA A 361 -1.48 -17.03 -16.42
CA ALA A 361 -1.66 -16.92 -17.86
C ALA A 361 -2.58 -18.02 -18.41
N ARG A 362 -2.40 -19.26 -17.94
CA ARG A 362 -3.22 -20.43 -18.30
C ARG A 362 -4.67 -20.30 -17.83
N LEU A 363 -4.89 -19.83 -16.60
CA LEU A 363 -6.23 -19.57 -16.09
C LEU A 363 -6.89 -18.41 -16.85
N THR A 364 -6.15 -17.36 -17.19
CA THR A 364 -6.64 -16.25 -18.02
C THR A 364 -7.06 -16.72 -19.41
N GLU A 365 -6.30 -17.62 -20.04
CA GLU A 365 -6.67 -18.25 -21.31
C GLU A 365 -7.98 -19.04 -21.19
N ASN A 366 -8.11 -19.87 -20.15
CA ASN A 366 -9.35 -20.61 -19.87
C ASN A 366 -10.55 -19.68 -19.67
N ARG A 367 -10.36 -18.54 -18.99
CA ARG A 367 -11.41 -17.53 -18.82
C ARG A 367 -11.83 -16.91 -20.14
N ARG A 368 -10.87 -16.59 -21.02
CA ARG A 368 -11.14 -16.08 -22.37
C ARG A 368 -11.88 -17.10 -23.23
N ASN A 369 -11.64 -18.39 -23.01
CA ASN A 369 -12.36 -19.50 -23.64
C ASN A 369 -13.73 -19.78 -23.01
N GLY A 370 -14.17 -18.96 -22.04
CA GLY A 370 -15.50 -19.05 -21.45
C GLY A 370 -15.67 -20.13 -20.39
N LEU A 371 -14.59 -20.71 -19.87
CA LEU A 371 -14.67 -21.73 -18.82
C LEU A 371 -15.07 -21.10 -17.46
N SER A 372 -15.84 -21.84 -16.66
CA SER A 372 -16.01 -21.52 -15.22
C SER A 372 -14.68 -21.70 -14.49
N ALA A 373 -14.57 -21.18 -13.26
CA ALA A 373 -13.37 -21.34 -12.44
C ALA A 373 -13.06 -22.83 -12.19
N GLU A 374 -14.08 -23.63 -11.85
CA GLU A 374 -13.95 -25.07 -11.61
C GLU A 374 -13.59 -25.82 -12.88
N GLN A 375 -14.23 -25.49 -14.01
CA GLN A 375 -13.90 -26.07 -15.31
C GLN A 375 -12.46 -25.72 -15.73
N ALA A 376 -11.99 -24.51 -15.41
CA ALA A 376 -10.66 -24.05 -15.77
C ALA A 376 -9.56 -24.80 -15.04
N ILE A 377 -9.72 -25.13 -13.75
CA ILE A 377 -8.72 -25.95 -13.06
C ILE A 377 -8.77 -27.41 -13.52
N GLN A 378 -9.98 -27.95 -13.78
CA GLN A 378 -10.17 -29.33 -14.27
C GLN A 378 -9.61 -29.53 -15.68
N HIS A 379 -9.66 -28.50 -16.53
CA HIS A 379 -9.11 -28.52 -17.88
C HIS A 379 -7.65 -28.98 -17.91
N TRP A 380 -6.88 -28.70 -16.87
CA TRP A 380 -5.45 -29.03 -16.81
C TRP A 380 -5.13 -30.45 -16.36
N ILE A 381 -6.13 -31.28 -16.00
CA ILE A 381 -5.91 -32.67 -15.57
C ILE A 381 -5.33 -33.49 -16.73
N GLY A 382 -4.16 -34.09 -16.51
CA GLY A 382 -3.50 -34.95 -17.49
C GLY A 382 -2.79 -34.22 -18.62
N HIS A 383 -2.76 -32.88 -18.60
CA HIS A 383 -1.92 -32.13 -19.51
C HIS A 383 -0.43 -32.40 -19.24
N PRO A 384 0.44 -32.33 -20.27
CA PRO A 384 1.88 -32.49 -20.10
C PRO A 384 2.43 -31.56 -19.02
N GLU A 385 3.25 -32.12 -18.12
CA GLU A 385 3.94 -31.39 -17.06
C GLU A 385 4.88 -30.34 -17.66
N ASP A 386 4.81 -29.09 -17.16
CA ASP A 386 5.83 -28.10 -17.47
C ASP A 386 7.10 -28.38 -16.67
N PRO A 387 8.29 -28.41 -17.29
CA PRO A 387 9.53 -28.72 -16.60
C PRO A 387 9.87 -27.79 -15.42
N ARG A 388 9.33 -26.56 -15.40
CA ARG A 388 9.57 -25.56 -14.36
C ARG A 388 8.40 -25.47 -13.38
N CYS A 389 7.18 -25.44 -13.90
CA CYS A 389 5.96 -25.09 -13.14
C CYS A 389 5.06 -26.28 -12.82
N GLY A 390 5.46 -27.49 -13.21
CA GLY A 390 4.73 -28.73 -12.95
C GLY A 390 3.46 -28.90 -13.80
N GLY A 391 2.62 -29.83 -13.38
CA GLY A 391 1.35 -30.14 -14.02
C GLY A 391 0.40 -30.89 -13.09
N VAL A 392 -0.87 -31.01 -13.50
CA VAL A 392 -1.87 -31.79 -12.77
C VAL A 392 -1.86 -33.22 -13.31
N PRO A 393 -1.57 -34.25 -12.49
CA PRO A 393 -1.46 -35.63 -12.97
C PRO A 393 -2.73 -36.17 -13.60
N ALA A 394 -2.61 -37.01 -14.64
CA ALA A 394 -3.74 -37.66 -15.32
C ALA A 394 -4.54 -38.59 -14.40
N GLY A 395 -3.91 -39.14 -13.35
CA GLY A 395 -4.56 -39.97 -12.35
C GLY A 395 -5.36 -39.18 -11.29
N THR A 396 -5.44 -37.86 -11.40
CA THR A 396 -6.22 -37.03 -10.47
C THR A 396 -7.71 -37.20 -10.77
N THR A 397 -8.36 -38.13 -10.08
CA THR A 397 -9.77 -38.48 -10.33
C THR A 397 -10.77 -37.69 -9.50
N ALA A 398 -10.33 -37.04 -8.41
CA ALA A 398 -11.20 -36.28 -7.51
C ALA A 398 -10.64 -34.87 -7.30
N VAL A 399 -11.48 -33.87 -7.55
CA VAL A 399 -11.22 -32.51 -7.09
C VAL A 399 -11.42 -32.48 -5.58
N GLN A 400 -10.41 -32.05 -4.83
CA GLN A 400 -10.49 -31.96 -3.38
C GLN A 400 -11.14 -30.64 -2.98
N GLN A 401 -11.65 -30.53 -1.75
CA GLN A 401 -12.31 -29.33 -1.25
C GLN A 401 -11.67 -28.86 0.05
N ALA A 402 -11.55 -27.55 0.20
CA ALA A 402 -11.18 -26.88 1.45
C ALA A 402 -12.25 -25.84 1.78
N ASN A 403 -12.52 -25.66 3.08
CA ASN A 403 -13.57 -24.75 3.55
C ASN A 403 -13.23 -23.27 3.33
N SER A 404 -11.96 -22.94 3.12
CA SER A 404 -11.48 -21.60 2.81
C SER A 404 -10.11 -21.65 2.14
N MET A 405 -9.65 -20.52 1.58
CA MET A 405 -8.28 -20.40 1.12
C MET A 405 -7.26 -20.52 2.26
N GLN A 406 -7.58 -20.04 3.46
CA GLN A 406 -6.70 -20.20 4.62
C GLN A 406 -6.54 -21.68 5.00
N ALA A 407 -7.62 -22.47 5.00
CA ALA A 407 -7.53 -23.91 5.26
C ALA A 407 -6.69 -24.64 4.20
N LEU A 408 -6.81 -24.24 2.92
CA LEU A 408 -5.96 -24.76 1.85
C LEU A 408 -4.49 -24.38 2.05
N TRP A 409 -4.24 -23.15 2.50
CA TRP A 409 -2.91 -22.64 2.80
C TRP A 409 -2.26 -23.40 3.96
N ASP A 410 -2.97 -23.58 5.08
CA ASP A 410 -2.47 -24.30 6.25
C ASP A 410 -2.16 -25.76 5.90
N GLN A 411 -2.98 -26.39 5.06
CA GLN A 411 -2.73 -27.74 4.56
C GLN A 411 -1.46 -27.80 3.70
N LEU A 412 -1.21 -26.79 2.85
CA LEU A 412 -0.07 -26.76 1.95
C LEU A 412 1.24 -26.30 2.64
N ASN A 413 1.11 -25.40 3.61
CA ASN A 413 2.17 -24.68 4.29
C ASN A 413 1.93 -24.64 5.82
N PRO A 414 1.99 -25.78 6.53
CA PRO A 414 1.66 -25.85 7.96
C PRO A 414 2.61 -25.02 8.84
N GLU A 415 3.84 -24.79 8.38
CA GLU A 415 4.85 -23.97 9.06
C GLU A 415 4.95 -22.55 8.46
N GLY A 416 4.07 -22.21 7.50
CA GLY A 416 4.04 -20.91 6.84
C GLY A 416 3.28 -19.86 7.65
N PRO A 417 3.59 -18.56 7.48
CA PRO A 417 2.76 -17.50 8.07
C PRO A 417 1.33 -17.57 7.52
N PRO A 418 0.31 -17.09 8.24
CA PRO A 418 -1.06 -17.02 7.73
C PRO A 418 -1.13 -16.14 6.47
N MET A 419 -2.13 -16.39 5.62
CA MET A 419 -2.24 -15.76 4.30
C MET A 419 -2.64 -14.28 4.35
N GLY A 420 -2.95 -13.76 5.55
CA GLY A 420 -3.42 -12.40 5.81
C GLY A 420 -4.88 -12.19 5.44
N GLU A 421 -5.44 -11.05 5.86
CA GLU A 421 -6.78 -10.64 5.43
C GLU A 421 -6.76 -10.33 3.93
N GLY A 422 -7.45 -11.14 3.14
CA GLY A 422 -7.60 -10.91 1.70
C GLY A 422 -8.27 -9.56 1.38
N PRO A 423 -8.32 -9.15 0.10
CA PRO A 423 -8.91 -7.87 -0.31
C PRO A 423 -10.35 -7.65 0.21
N LEU A 424 -10.73 -6.42 0.54
CA LEU A 424 -12.02 -6.11 1.18
C LEU A 424 -13.26 -6.42 0.33
N ILE A 425 -13.13 -6.43 -1.01
CA ILE A 425 -14.22 -6.71 -1.96
C ILE A 425 -13.87 -8.00 -2.70
N GLN A 426 -14.74 -9.02 -2.61
CA GLN A 426 -14.49 -10.35 -3.17
C GLN A 426 -15.77 -10.97 -3.74
N ASP A 427 -15.62 -11.94 -4.63
CA ASP A 427 -16.68 -12.84 -5.11
C ASP A 427 -17.89 -12.22 -5.82
N ALA A 428 -17.81 -10.93 -6.18
CA ALA A 428 -18.92 -10.14 -6.72
C ALA A 428 -20.18 -10.11 -5.81
N GLU A 429 -20.09 -10.68 -4.60
CA GLU A 429 -21.08 -10.57 -3.54
C GLU A 429 -20.73 -9.38 -2.65
N TRP A 430 -21.62 -8.39 -2.67
CA TRP A 430 -21.55 -7.24 -1.80
C TRP A 430 -21.87 -7.69 -0.37
N ILE A 431 -21.01 -7.39 0.61
CA ILE A 431 -21.32 -7.65 2.02
C ILE A 431 -22.60 -6.86 2.36
N PRO A 432 -23.72 -7.51 2.73
CA PRO A 432 -25.01 -6.84 2.93
C PRO A 432 -25.08 -5.97 4.19
N ASP A 433 -23.95 -5.59 4.80
CA ASP A 433 -23.94 -4.82 6.04
C ASP A 433 -23.86 -3.30 5.80
N SER A 434 -24.60 -2.82 4.79
CA SER A 434 -25.08 -1.45 4.86
C SER A 434 -26.60 -1.49 4.86
N ARG A 435 -27.21 -1.02 5.95
CA ARG A 435 -28.63 -0.64 6.03
C ARG A 435 -28.97 0.55 5.10
N ALA A 436 -28.39 0.60 3.92
CA ALA A 436 -28.74 1.55 2.88
C ALA A 436 -29.81 0.90 1.98
N PRO A 437 -30.93 1.59 1.70
CA PRO A 437 -31.89 1.12 0.71
C PRO A 437 -31.22 0.82 -0.63
N SER A 438 -31.76 -0.17 -1.36
CA SER A 438 -31.28 -0.80 -2.59
C SER A 438 -30.94 0.12 -3.79
N ASP A 439 -31.10 1.43 -3.64
CA ASP A 439 -31.14 2.37 -4.75
C ASP A 439 -29.95 3.37 -4.72
N PHE A 440 -29.04 3.25 -3.76
CA PHE A 440 -27.88 4.13 -3.63
C PHE A 440 -26.58 3.47 -4.14
N ARG A 441 -26.14 3.89 -5.34
CA ARG A 441 -24.78 3.67 -5.83
C ARG A 441 -23.81 4.52 -5.00
N LEU A 442 -23.25 3.96 -3.93
CA LEU A 442 -22.38 4.69 -2.99
C LEU A 442 -20.94 4.92 -3.49
N TRP A 443 -20.60 4.48 -4.71
CA TRP A 443 -19.28 4.72 -5.30
C TRP A 443 -19.43 5.11 -6.77
N SER A 444 -18.98 6.31 -7.13
CA SER A 444 -18.52 6.56 -8.49
C SER A 444 -17.16 5.88 -8.69
N THR A 445 -16.80 5.61 -9.95
CA THR A 445 -15.47 5.11 -10.34
C THR A 445 -14.39 5.88 -9.57
N PRO A 446 -13.40 5.21 -8.94
CA PRO A 446 -12.30 5.90 -8.27
C PRO A 446 -11.68 6.92 -9.23
N HIS A 447 -11.63 8.18 -8.83
CA HIS A 447 -10.96 9.24 -9.59
C HIS A 447 -9.84 9.82 -8.73
N ILE A 448 -8.74 10.17 -9.40
CA ILE A 448 -7.57 10.77 -8.79
C ILE A 448 -7.93 12.22 -8.45
N ALA A 449 -7.92 12.57 -7.17
CA ALA A 449 -8.00 13.95 -6.72
C ALA A 449 -6.71 14.26 -5.95
N ASN A 450 -5.97 15.28 -6.39
CA ASN A 450 -4.89 15.83 -5.59
C ASN A 450 -5.54 16.66 -4.47
N PRO A 451 -5.45 16.26 -3.19
CA PRO A 451 -5.98 17.09 -2.13
C PRO A 451 -5.27 18.46 -2.14
N PRO A 452 -5.96 19.54 -1.76
CA PRO A 452 -5.34 20.83 -1.59
C PRO A 452 -4.15 20.69 -0.62
N THR A 453 -2.98 21.14 -1.07
CA THR A 453 -1.74 21.13 -0.28
C THR A 453 -0.95 22.40 -0.57
N TYR A 454 0.11 22.64 0.19
CA TYR A 454 1.02 23.75 -0.04
C TYR A 454 1.64 23.68 -1.44
N ALA A 455 2.07 24.83 -1.97
CA ALA A 455 2.81 24.85 -3.23
C ALA A 455 4.06 23.95 -3.13
N GLY A 456 4.27 23.11 -4.14
CA GLY A 456 5.39 22.15 -4.16
C GLY A 456 6.73 22.76 -4.60
N GLU A 457 6.73 24.03 -5.03
CA GLU A 457 7.91 24.77 -5.46
C GLU A 457 7.93 26.14 -4.80
N THR A 458 9.11 26.70 -4.61
CA THR A 458 9.27 28.10 -4.16
C THR A 458 10.60 28.69 -4.60
N SER A 459 10.57 29.98 -4.93
CA SER A 459 11.76 30.78 -5.26
C SER A 459 12.37 31.48 -4.04
N THR A 460 11.62 31.51 -2.94
CA THR A 460 11.97 32.22 -1.70
C THR A 460 12.76 31.33 -0.73
N PRO A 461 13.40 31.91 0.30
CA PRO A 461 14.09 31.13 1.32
C PRO A 461 13.18 30.08 1.96
N VAL A 462 13.73 28.90 2.22
CA VAL A 462 13.01 27.78 2.84
C VAL A 462 13.60 27.43 4.18
N HIS A 463 12.72 27.19 5.15
CA HIS A 463 13.04 26.55 6.41
C HIS A 463 12.95 25.04 6.22
N PHE A 464 13.82 24.26 6.87
CA PHE A 464 13.79 22.81 6.75
C PHE A 464 14.16 22.08 8.04
N LEU A 465 13.63 20.86 8.18
CA LEU A 465 13.84 19.94 9.28
C LEU A 465 14.30 18.59 8.72
N GLN A 466 15.28 17.98 9.40
CA GLN A 466 15.80 16.68 9.01
C GLN A 466 14.86 15.56 9.45
N VAL A 467 14.58 14.65 8.52
CA VAL A 467 13.82 13.42 8.76
C VAL A 467 14.83 12.29 8.91
N ALA A 468 14.79 11.61 10.05
CA ALA A 468 15.61 10.46 10.35
C ALA A 468 14.78 9.17 10.36
N LYS A 469 15.35 8.06 9.90
CA LYS A 469 14.77 6.72 9.94
C LYS A 469 15.84 5.76 10.46
N ALA A 470 15.53 5.01 11.52
CA ALA A 470 16.51 4.13 12.16
C ALA A 470 17.83 4.85 12.54
N GLY A 471 17.73 6.12 12.97
CA GLY A 471 18.88 6.95 13.35
C GLY A 471 19.67 7.58 12.18
N GLU A 472 19.26 7.34 10.93
CA GLU A 472 19.90 7.87 9.74
C GLU A 472 19.05 8.96 9.06
N ILE A 473 19.67 10.06 8.62
CA ILE A 473 18.94 11.19 8.00
C ILE A 473 18.58 10.84 6.55
N VAL A 474 17.33 10.48 6.29
CA VAL A 474 16.90 10.01 4.97
C VAL A 474 16.30 11.12 4.09
N ALA A 475 15.85 12.23 4.68
CA ALA A 475 15.26 13.35 3.94
C ALA A 475 15.25 14.67 4.74
N VAL A 476 14.72 15.72 4.12
CA VAL A 476 14.29 16.94 4.79
C VAL A 476 12.83 17.26 4.48
N LEU A 477 12.10 17.76 5.48
CA LEU A 477 10.81 18.42 5.33
C LEU A 477 11.07 19.93 5.26
N TRP A 478 10.48 20.65 4.32
CA TRP A 478 10.77 22.07 4.10
C TRP A 478 9.50 22.90 3.95
N ALA A 479 9.60 24.19 4.23
CA ALA A 479 8.53 25.17 4.13
C ALA A 479 9.05 26.56 3.71
N SER A 480 8.29 27.28 2.90
CA SER A 480 8.40 28.74 2.74
C SER A 480 7.09 29.41 3.13
N PRO A 481 7.10 30.30 4.15
CA PRO A 481 5.93 31.08 4.51
C PRO A 481 5.61 32.18 3.49
N THR A 482 6.58 32.60 2.66
CA THR A 482 6.39 33.72 1.71
C THR A 482 5.51 33.33 0.52
N GLU A 483 5.65 32.12 0.02
CA GLU A 483 4.91 31.62 -1.15
C GLU A 483 3.92 30.49 -0.79
N ASN A 484 3.62 30.34 0.50
CA ASN A 484 2.73 29.29 1.01
C ASN A 484 3.09 27.88 0.47
N ALA A 485 4.39 27.56 0.54
CA ALA A 485 4.97 26.37 -0.06
C ALA A 485 5.53 25.44 1.01
N ALA A 486 5.40 24.13 0.83
CA ALA A 486 6.00 23.13 1.70
C ALA A 486 6.12 21.80 0.99
N GLY A 487 7.07 20.97 1.43
CA GLY A 487 7.25 19.68 0.82
C GLY A 487 8.28 18.81 1.50
N TYR A 488 8.63 17.74 0.81
CA TYR A 488 9.56 16.72 1.25
C TYR A 488 10.63 16.52 0.18
N LEU A 489 11.90 16.49 0.59
CA LEU A 489 13.04 16.25 -0.29
C LEU A 489 13.88 15.09 0.27
N PRO A 490 13.92 13.93 -0.40
CA PRO A 490 14.78 12.83 0.01
C PRO A 490 16.26 13.16 -0.27
N PHE A 491 17.16 12.65 0.57
CA PHE A 491 18.57 12.66 0.23
C PHE A 491 18.87 11.60 -0.84
N ARG A 492 19.68 11.96 -1.85
CA ARG A 492 20.02 11.05 -2.96
C ARG A 492 20.66 9.74 -2.49
N TRP A 493 21.53 9.81 -1.47
CA TRP A 493 22.21 8.63 -0.93
C TRP A 493 21.25 7.68 -0.19
N ALA A 494 20.13 8.17 0.33
CA ALA A 494 19.16 7.35 1.06
C ALA A 494 18.32 6.46 0.13
N GLY A 495 18.36 6.70 -1.19
CA GLY A 495 17.71 5.87 -2.20
C GLY A 495 16.24 5.57 -1.89
N LYS A 496 15.88 4.28 -1.94
CA LYS A 496 14.51 3.83 -1.65
C LYS A 496 14.03 4.20 -0.24
N ALA A 497 14.92 4.23 0.76
CA ALA A 497 14.54 4.54 2.13
C ALA A 497 14.04 5.99 2.28
N GLY A 498 14.64 6.94 1.56
CA GLY A 498 14.14 8.32 1.49
C GLY A 498 12.86 8.45 0.67
N ILE A 499 12.72 7.70 -0.44
CA ILE A 499 11.54 7.80 -1.31
C ILE A 499 10.28 7.23 -0.63
N VAL A 500 10.37 6.07 0.01
CA VAL A 500 9.23 5.38 0.62
C VAL A 500 8.54 6.23 1.70
N GLY A 501 9.30 7.06 2.43
CA GLY A 501 8.75 7.92 3.47
C GLY A 501 7.97 9.13 2.97
N ARG A 502 8.11 9.51 1.68
CA ARG A 502 7.56 10.74 1.12
C ARG A 502 6.04 10.83 1.26
N GLY A 503 5.32 9.74 0.99
CA GLY A 503 3.86 9.75 0.93
C GLY A 503 3.21 10.22 2.24
N LEU A 504 3.64 9.65 3.37
CA LEU A 504 3.07 9.97 4.67
C LEU A 504 3.41 11.40 5.14
N TRP A 505 4.62 11.89 4.84
CA TRP A 505 4.98 13.28 5.16
C TRP A 505 4.19 14.29 4.31
N VAL A 506 3.99 14.02 3.02
CA VAL A 506 3.16 14.87 2.16
C VAL A 506 1.69 14.85 2.62
N ALA A 507 1.17 13.71 3.06
CA ALA A 507 -0.17 13.61 3.64
C ALA A 507 -0.32 14.50 4.88
N ARG A 508 0.63 14.43 5.83
CA ARG A 508 0.64 15.30 7.04
C ARG A 508 0.68 16.79 6.72
N LEU A 509 1.44 17.17 5.67
CA LEU A 509 1.44 18.55 5.17
C LEU A 509 0.08 18.93 4.56
N SER A 510 -0.54 18.03 3.80
CA SER A 510 -1.88 18.24 3.23
C SER A 510 -2.93 18.41 4.32
N ASP A 511 -2.89 17.61 5.38
CA ASP A 511 -3.80 17.73 6.54
C ASP A 511 -3.62 19.09 7.21
N SER A 512 -2.37 19.52 7.40
CA SER A 512 -2.06 20.85 7.96
C SER A 512 -2.56 21.99 7.07
N TYR A 513 -2.43 21.85 5.75
CA TYR A 513 -2.97 22.82 4.78
C TYR A 513 -4.50 22.87 4.85
N GLY A 514 -5.16 21.71 4.89
CA GLY A 514 -6.61 21.59 5.04
C GLY A 514 -7.13 22.20 6.34
N ALA A 515 -6.33 22.15 7.40
CA ALA A 515 -6.60 22.84 8.67
C ALA A 515 -6.30 24.35 8.64
N GLY A 516 -5.85 24.89 7.51
CA GLY A 516 -5.54 26.31 7.32
C GLY A 516 -4.28 26.79 8.03
N ARG A 517 -3.34 25.89 8.34
CA ARG A 517 -2.08 26.25 9.02
C ARG A 517 -1.11 26.93 8.06
N ASP A 518 -0.22 27.73 8.64
CA ASP A 518 0.94 28.27 7.94
C ASP A 518 1.96 27.13 7.66
N PRO A 519 2.64 27.10 6.49
CA PRO A 519 3.56 26.01 6.14
C PRO A 519 4.72 25.85 7.14
N LEU A 520 5.18 26.94 7.77
CA LEU A 520 6.22 26.87 8.78
C LEU A 520 5.71 26.25 10.08
N GLU A 521 4.46 26.57 10.45
CA GLU A 521 3.77 25.91 11.55
C GLU A 521 3.56 24.42 11.25
N ALA A 522 3.19 24.07 10.00
CA ALA A 522 2.97 22.69 9.58
C ALA A 522 4.23 21.82 9.72
N ILE A 523 5.40 22.28 9.26
CA ILE A 523 6.63 21.50 9.43
C ILE A 523 7.06 21.40 10.90
N ARG A 524 6.75 22.41 11.73
CA ARG A 524 7.02 22.37 13.18
C ARG A 524 6.08 21.41 13.92
N ASP A 525 4.80 21.39 13.54
CA ASP A 525 3.82 20.42 14.05
C ASP A 525 4.23 19.00 13.70
N CYS A 526 4.82 18.81 12.51
CA CYS A 526 5.34 17.51 12.08
C CYS A 526 6.40 16.89 13.02
N ARG A 527 7.02 17.65 13.92
CA ARG A 527 7.94 17.13 14.96
C ARG A 527 7.25 16.28 16.03
N ARG A 528 5.93 16.39 16.17
CA ARG A 528 5.17 15.67 17.20
C ARG A 528 4.88 14.22 16.81
N TYR A 529 4.95 13.88 15.53
CA TYR A 529 4.65 12.53 15.07
C TYR A 529 5.75 11.55 15.51
N PRO A 530 5.38 10.36 16.04
CA PRO A 530 6.35 9.35 16.43
C PRO A 530 7.08 8.78 15.22
N GLU A 531 8.16 8.03 15.48
CA GLU A 531 8.84 7.26 14.44
C GLU A 531 7.90 6.23 13.83
N ASP A 532 7.80 6.28 12.50
CA ASP A 532 7.07 5.32 11.70
C ASP A 532 8.04 4.47 10.86
N VAL A 533 7.76 3.17 10.72
CA VAL A 533 8.64 2.19 10.07
C VAL A 533 8.87 2.54 8.59
N TYR A 534 7.95 3.25 7.96
CA TYR A 534 8.07 3.63 6.55
C TYR A 534 8.68 5.01 6.38
N SER A 535 8.23 6.00 7.15
CA SER A 535 8.53 7.41 6.97
C SER A 535 9.57 8.00 7.93
N GLY A 536 9.95 7.29 8.98
CA GLY A 536 10.86 7.78 10.01
C GLY A 536 10.20 8.81 10.93
N ARG A 537 10.99 9.70 11.53
CA ARG A 537 10.56 10.85 12.35
C ARG A 537 11.43 12.08 12.12
N ILE A 538 10.93 13.24 12.51
CA ILE A 538 11.77 14.41 12.76
C ILE A 538 12.15 14.37 14.24
N GLU A 539 13.45 14.33 14.57
CA GLU A 539 13.86 14.33 15.98
C GLU A 539 13.36 15.61 16.66
N PRO A 540 12.76 15.56 17.87
CA PRO A 540 12.16 16.73 18.54
C PRO A 540 13.12 17.92 18.65
N ASN A 541 14.40 17.63 18.87
CA ASN A 541 15.47 18.60 19.06
C ASN A 541 16.29 18.87 17.79
N THR A 542 15.84 18.40 16.61
CA THR A 542 16.49 18.74 15.34
C THR A 542 16.47 20.26 15.16
N PRO A 543 17.64 20.90 14.93
CA PRO A 543 17.65 22.33 14.65
C PRO A 543 16.96 22.61 13.32
N GLU A 544 16.19 23.69 13.29
CA GLU A 544 15.61 24.22 12.06
C GLU A 544 16.71 24.86 11.21
N GLY A 545 16.87 24.37 9.98
CA GLY A 545 17.78 24.93 9.01
C GLY A 545 17.08 25.96 8.12
N ILE A 546 17.86 26.87 7.53
CA ILE A 546 17.38 27.82 6.52
C ILE A 546 18.27 27.67 5.29
N ALA A 547 17.65 27.47 4.12
CA ALA A 547 18.29 27.54 2.83
C ALA A 547 17.78 28.78 2.07
N PRO A 548 18.62 29.45 1.27
CA PRO A 548 18.24 30.69 0.57
C PRO A 548 17.21 30.45 -0.55
N SER A 549 17.04 29.22 -1.02
CA SER A 549 15.97 28.81 -1.93
C SER A 549 15.78 27.29 -1.88
N LEU A 550 14.65 26.81 -2.43
CA LEU A 550 14.42 25.37 -2.60
C LEU A 550 15.45 24.72 -3.54
N GLY A 551 15.90 25.44 -4.57
CA GLY A 551 16.91 24.94 -5.50
C GLY A 551 18.27 24.67 -4.82
N GLU A 552 18.68 25.52 -3.89
CA GLU A 552 19.90 25.29 -3.08
C GLU A 552 19.71 24.13 -2.10
N LEU A 553 18.51 23.98 -1.51
CA LEU A 553 18.21 22.84 -0.66
C LEU A 553 18.24 21.51 -1.44
N ARG A 554 17.71 21.48 -2.67
CA ARG A 554 17.78 20.30 -3.56
C ARG A 554 19.22 19.93 -3.89
N ARG A 555 20.03 20.91 -4.29
CA ARG A 555 21.46 20.71 -4.58
C ARG A 555 22.18 20.11 -3.36
N PHE A 556 21.88 20.63 -2.17
CA PHE A 556 22.39 20.09 -0.92
C PHE A 556 21.96 18.63 -0.68
N THR A 557 20.67 18.28 -0.85
CA THR A 557 20.20 16.90 -0.67
C THR A 557 20.76 15.92 -1.71
N ASP A 558 21.14 16.40 -2.89
CA ASP A 558 21.74 15.62 -3.96
C ASP A 558 23.24 15.37 -3.77
N GLU A 559 23.96 16.37 -3.26
CA GLU A 559 25.42 16.32 -3.08
C GLU A 559 25.84 15.77 -1.71
N TYR A 560 24.99 15.91 -0.69
CA TYR A 560 25.31 15.44 0.65
C TYR A 560 25.42 13.91 0.68
N CYS A 561 26.59 13.41 1.07
CA CYS A 561 26.84 12.00 1.37
C CYS A 561 27.38 11.93 2.80
N PRO A 562 26.69 11.25 3.74
CA PRO A 562 27.21 11.10 5.09
C PRO A 562 28.51 10.29 5.05
N PRO A 563 29.51 10.63 5.88
CA PRO A 563 30.70 9.79 6.00
C PRO A 563 30.29 8.39 6.48
N ARG A 564 30.78 7.35 5.79
CA ARG A 564 30.62 5.95 6.23
C ARG A 564 31.09 5.84 7.68
N THR A 565 30.25 5.24 8.50
CA THR A 565 30.35 5.18 9.95
C THR A 565 31.54 4.31 10.38
N GLU A 566 32.74 4.88 10.38
CA GLU A 566 33.75 4.55 11.40
C GLU A 566 33.79 5.73 12.38
N GLN A 567 33.15 5.52 13.53
CA GLN A 567 33.27 6.31 14.76
C GLN A 567 33.34 7.85 14.62
N VAL A 568 32.19 8.51 14.45
CA VAL A 568 32.09 9.95 14.77
C VAL A 568 30.78 10.23 15.50
N GLN A 569 30.88 10.80 16.70
CA GLN A 569 29.76 11.18 17.56
C GLN A 569 28.84 12.22 16.90
N VAL A 570 27.55 12.15 17.27
CA VAL A 570 26.43 12.98 16.80
C VAL A 570 26.66 14.51 16.78
N PRO A 571 27.43 15.15 17.70
CA PRO A 571 27.62 16.61 17.67
C PRO A 571 28.40 17.11 16.44
N THR A 572 29.17 16.26 15.77
CA THR A 572 30.07 16.69 14.69
C THR A 572 29.35 16.93 13.35
N ARG A 573 28.12 16.43 13.18
CA ARG A 573 27.34 16.56 11.93
C ARG A 573 26.86 18.00 11.69
N LEU A 574 26.43 18.72 12.73
CA LEU A 574 25.94 20.10 12.64
C LEU A 574 27.05 21.12 12.37
N ALA A 575 28.25 20.92 12.91
CA ALA A 575 29.39 21.82 12.69
C ALA A 575 29.92 21.79 11.25
N ARG A 576 29.62 20.75 10.46
CA ARG A 576 29.95 20.70 9.03
C ARG A 576 28.88 21.37 8.17
N LEU A 577 27.61 21.28 8.55
CA LEU A 577 26.50 22.04 7.94
C LEU A 577 26.71 23.56 8.06
N GLY A 578 27.10 24.05 9.25
CA GLY A 578 27.46 25.46 9.42
C GLY A 578 28.63 25.91 8.54
N ARG A 579 29.63 25.03 8.32
CA ARG A 579 30.78 25.29 7.44
C ARG A 579 30.45 25.25 5.96
N PHE A 580 29.52 24.38 5.53
CA PHE A 580 29.02 24.36 4.15
C PHE A 580 28.30 25.67 3.81
N TRP A 581 27.39 26.13 4.67
CA TRP A 581 26.68 27.41 4.46
C TRP A 581 27.56 28.65 4.61
N ALA A 582 28.56 28.62 5.50
CA ALA A 582 29.57 29.67 5.58
C ALA A 582 30.43 29.76 4.30
N ARG A 583 30.76 28.62 3.69
CA ARG A 583 31.50 28.54 2.43
C ARG A 583 30.67 29.03 1.24
N ILE A 584 29.37 28.71 1.18
CA ILE A 584 28.46 29.24 0.14
C ILE A 584 28.27 30.76 0.31
N ARG A 585 28.13 31.28 1.54
CA ARG A 585 28.06 32.73 1.78
C ARG A 585 29.34 33.49 1.39
N GLN A 586 30.51 32.87 1.49
CA GLN A 586 31.78 33.50 1.10
C GLN A 586 32.09 33.38 -0.41
N GLY A 587 31.50 32.42 -1.12
CA GLY A 587 31.70 32.24 -2.57
C GLY A 587 30.94 33.24 -3.46
N GLY A 588 29.88 33.88 -2.94
CA GLY A 588 29.03 34.81 -3.70
C GLY A 588 29.56 36.24 -3.86
N ALA A 589 30.74 36.57 -3.32
CA ALA A 589 31.28 37.94 -3.30
C ALA A 589 32.47 38.17 -4.27
N ARG A 590 32.74 37.25 -5.21
CA ARG A 590 33.74 37.45 -6.27
C ARG A 590 33.14 37.12 -7.63
N GLY A 591 32.46 38.10 -8.20
CA GLY A 591 31.82 38.01 -9.52
C GLY A 591 30.83 39.16 -9.71
N GLY A 592 31.35 40.38 -9.76
CA GLY A 592 30.62 41.64 -9.89
C GLY A 592 31.57 42.80 -9.67
#